data_AF-A0A7M7KKJ3-F1
#
_entry.id   AF-A0A7M7KKJ3-F1
#
_cell.length_a   1.000
_cell.length_b   1.000
_cell.length_c   1.000
_cell.angle_alpha   90.00
_cell.angle_beta   90.00
_cell.angle_gamma   90.00
#
_symmetry.space_group_name_H-M   'P 1'
#
loop_
_entity.id
_entity.type
_entity.pdbx_description
1 polymer ?
#
loop_
_entity_poly.entity_id
_entity_poly.type
_entity_poly.pdbx_seq_one_letter_code
_entity_poly.pdbx_strand_id
1 'polypeptide(L)'
;MRFGCDHGYMLLGPKSMRCVGGAWARGVPYCVRDVARDKPAFLKPADPKRTESPVQVAGLALDGNDETCSFTHSTWHPRLWSVALLEEMTVSTLKIVFGTSLKEAQLEVRVGNSHPPALNQICWSDTKDFETKVPHYIKCNEPSTRGRYVSIHLRSVERTPLSLCTVEVHSESGVAPEDACPNLTGEKGDVNNTVVELFHGKCIEFHTAERRVPLNEARNICEDRGGRLVGRGLKRHGLHFLAWRAAKLFGQDPFWLDASSNQGVWTWDDSQDPSMELAREEESVDSRCFAAGPTRTFEPANCAQGLRVVCQFEPLSCGTAPLPKALRDWALFDKLKVGQSLSDIRCEDGFFSSPDDRLVCQKNGTLSGSLRCKPFPCGPPPFVEGSSVHMRPPDSVKYTCISGRLLKGNTLIHCNASSSLWAPAPQCERVLDFLARNVDSVQCAVKERLTNGLEKYRSFPRGTRFGIVAGLLALVLITTVGIVKCSYRQKAGNKI
;
A
#
# COMPACT_ATOMS: atom_id res chain seq x y z
N MET A 1 -7.48 -8.13 -22.33
CA MET A 1 -7.57 -8.13 -20.86
C MET A 1 -8.50 -7.01 -20.42
N ARG A 2 -9.34 -7.22 -19.41
CA ARG A 2 -10.19 -6.18 -18.79
C ARG A 2 -9.77 -6.03 -17.34
N PHE A 3 -9.83 -4.80 -16.82
CA PHE A 3 -9.44 -4.45 -15.46
C PHE A 3 -10.66 -4.05 -14.66
N GLY A 4 -10.64 -4.39 -13.37
CA GLY A 4 -11.61 -3.96 -12.37
C GLY A 4 -10.87 -3.68 -11.06
N CYS A 5 -11.50 -2.93 -10.18
CA CYS A 5 -11.03 -2.69 -8.83
C CYS A 5 -12.01 -3.32 -7.84
N ASP A 6 -11.51 -3.64 -6.65
CA ASP A 6 -12.35 -4.07 -5.54
C ASP A 6 -13.35 -2.97 -5.16
N HIS A 7 -14.41 -3.36 -4.45
CA HIS A 7 -15.42 -2.42 -3.96
C HIS A 7 -14.76 -1.30 -3.12
N GLY A 8 -15.27 -0.08 -3.26
CA GLY A 8 -14.71 1.10 -2.58
C GLY A 8 -13.51 1.75 -3.29
N TYR A 9 -13.04 1.15 -4.40
CA TYR A 9 -11.96 1.66 -5.24
C TYR A 9 -12.43 1.96 -6.67
N MET A 10 -11.72 2.88 -7.32
CA MET A 10 -11.99 3.32 -8.68
C MET A 10 -10.79 3.06 -9.57
N LEU A 11 -11.05 2.65 -10.81
CA LEU A 11 -10.00 2.38 -11.80
C LEU A 11 -9.57 3.67 -12.50
N LEU A 12 -8.33 4.09 -12.30
CA LEU A 12 -7.69 5.12 -13.11
C LEU A 12 -6.88 4.47 -14.24
N GLY A 13 -7.23 4.81 -15.48
CA GLY A 13 -6.59 4.31 -16.69
C GLY A 13 -7.51 3.47 -17.58
N PRO A 14 -6.97 2.74 -18.56
CA PRO A 14 -7.78 2.01 -19.53
C PRO A 14 -8.48 0.80 -18.89
N LYS A 15 -9.80 0.72 -19.04
CA LYS A 15 -10.62 -0.44 -18.59
C LYS A 15 -10.28 -1.75 -19.31
N SER A 16 -9.61 -1.68 -20.45
CA SER A 16 -9.17 -2.86 -21.20
C SER A 16 -7.92 -2.57 -22.00
N MET A 17 -7.03 -3.57 -22.08
CA MET A 17 -5.85 -3.54 -22.96
C MET A 17 -5.88 -4.73 -23.93
N ARG A 18 -5.35 -4.49 -25.13
CA ARG A 18 -5.10 -5.49 -26.16
C ARG A 18 -3.60 -5.61 -26.39
N CYS A 19 -3.14 -6.83 -26.61
CA CYS A 19 -1.77 -7.10 -27.04
C CYS A 19 -1.72 -6.96 -28.56
N VAL A 20 -0.79 -6.16 -29.07
CA VAL A 20 -0.60 -5.91 -30.50
C VAL A 20 0.88 -6.13 -30.81
N GLY A 21 1.20 -7.08 -31.69
CA GLY A 21 2.60 -7.36 -32.06
C GLY A 21 3.48 -7.87 -30.91
N GLY A 22 2.91 -8.57 -29.94
CA GLY A 22 3.64 -9.08 -28.76
C GLY A 22 3.88 -8.05 -27.66
N ALA A 23 3.42 -6.81 -27.83
CA ALA A 23 3.47 -5.76 -26.81
C ALA A 23 2.06 -5.38 -26.35
N TRP A 24 1.89 -5.18 -25.04
CA TRP A 24 0.69 -4.56 -24.51
C TRP A 24 0.68 -3.06 -24.84
N ALA A 25 -0.48 -2.53 -25.23
CA ALA A 25 -0.68 -1.09 -25.35
C ALA A 25 -0.26 -0.38 -24.04
N ARG A 26 0.36 0.80 -24.12
CA ARG A 26 0.91 1.51 -22.95
C ARG A 26 -0.19 1.86 -21.92
N GLY A 27 0.13 1.65 -20.64
CA GLY A 27 -0.63 2.16 -19.49
C GLY A 27 -1.37 1.08 -18.71
N VAL A 28 -0.73 0.51 -17.69
CA VAL A 28 -1.41 -0.36 -16.71
C VAL A 28 -2.27 0.52 -15.80
N PRO A 29 -3.59 0.28 -15.70
CA PRO A 29 -4.43 1.05 -14.80
C PRO A 29 -4.16 0.66 -13.34
N TYR A 30 -4.51 1.54 -12.41
CA TYR A 30 -4.37 1.30 -10.97
C TYR A 30 -5.63 1.72 -10.23
N CYS A 31 -5.82 1.15 -9.05
CA CYS A 31 -6.99 1.39 -8.21
C CYS A 31 -6.68 2.47 -7.18
N VAL A 32 -7.61 3.42 -7.03
CA VAL A 32 -7.50 4.53 -6.07
C VAL A 32 -8.81 4.72 -5.31
N ARG A 33 -8.76 5.42 -4.17
CA ARG A 33 -9.96 5.90 -3.49
C ARG A 33 -10.13 7.39 -3.67
N ASP A 34 -11.37 7.84 -3.81
CA ASP A 34 -11.71 9.24 -3.56
C ASP A 34 -11.74 9.48 -2.05
N VAL A 35 -10.69 10.11 -1.54
CA VAL A 35 -10.54 10.42 -0.13
C VAL A 35 -11.16 11.77 0.24
N ALA A 36 -11.79 12.49 -0.69
CA ALA A 36 -12.49 13.74 -0.40
C ALA A 36 -14.02 13.59 -0.39
N ARG A 37 -14.56 12.49 -0.93
CA ARG A 37 -16.01 12.24 -0.96
C ARG A 37 -16.65 12.46 0.40
N ASP A 38 -17.73 13.23 0.40
CA ASP A 38 -18.46 13.57 1.61
C ASP A 38 -17.56 14.07 2.76
N LYS A 39 -16.54 14.90 2.49
CA LYS A 39 -15.76 15.55 3.55
C LYS A 39 -16.08 17.04 3.68
N PRO A 40 -15.73 17.69 4.80
CA PRO A 40 -15.98 19.12 4.98
C PRO A 40 -15.25 19.95 3.92
N ALA A 41 -16.02 20.73 3.17
CA ALA A 41 -15.52 21.67 2.19
C ALA A 41 -15.83 23.11 2.57
N PHE A 42 -15.00 24.02 2.08
CA PHE A 42 -15.07 25.44 2.34
C PHE A 42 -14.79 26.22 1.07
N LEU A 43 -15.49 27.34 0.90
CA LEU A 43 -15.27 28.24 -0.22
C LEU A 43 -15.11 29.68 0.27
N LYS A 44 -14.33 30.48 -0.46
CA LYS A 44 -14.15 31.92 -0.23
C LYS A 44 -13.93 32.65 -1.58
N PRO A 45 -14.54 33.82 -1.81
CA PRO A 45 -15.60 34.42 -1.00
C PRO A 45 -16.93 33.66 -1.15
N ALA A 46 -17.72 33.63 -0.08
CA ALA A 46 -19.11 33.16 -0.12
C ALA A 46 -20.03 34.25 -0.69
N ASP A 47 -21.14 33.84 -1.31
CA ASP A 47 -22.16 34.79 -1.79
C ASP A 47 -22.99 35.29 -0.61
N PRO A 48 -22.95 36.60 -0.26
CA PRO A 48 -23.70 37.14 0.86
C PRO A 48 -25.22 37.11 0.65
N LYS A 49 -25.69 36.88 -0.58
CA LYS A 49 -27.13 36.85 -0.90
C LYS A 49 -27.74 35.45 -0.78
N ARG A 50 -26.95 34.40 -0.60
CA ARG A 50 -27.48 33.04 -0.44
C ARG A 50 -27.98 32.80 0.99
N THR A 51 -29.10 32.10 1.08
CA THR A 51 -29.69 31.61 2.33
C THR A 51 -29.01 30.33 2.83
N GLU A 52 -28.43 29.55 1.92
CA GLU A 52 -27.69 28.31 2.21
C GLU A 52 -26.35 28.60 2.89
N SER A 53 -25.92 27.69 3.78
CA SER A 53 -24.61 27.81 4.43
C SER A 53 -23.47 27.64 3.41
N PRO A 54 -22.40 28.47 3.46
CA PRO A 54 -21.24 28.34 2.57
C PRO A 54 -20.59 26.95 2.59
N VAL A 55 -20.67 26.24 3.73
CA VAL A 55 -20.15 24.88 3.88
C VAL A 55 -20.99 23.87 3.08
N GLN A 56 -22.32 24.04 3.05
CA GLN A 56 -23.20 23.19 2.26
C GLN A 56 -22.95 23.40 0.77
N VAL A 57 -22.86 24.66 0.32
CA VAL A 57 -22.58 25.00 -1.08
C VAL A 57 -21.21 24.47 -1.51
N ALA A 58 -20.18 24.59 -0.66
CA ALA A 58 -18.86 24.03 -0.95
C ALA A 58 -18.89 22.50 -1.08
N GLY A 59 -19.71 21.83 -0.26
CA GLY A 59 -19.85 20.37 -0.24
C GLY A 59 -20.49 19.76 -1.48
N LEU A 60 -21.21 20.56 -2.29
CA LEU A 60 -21.79 20.10 -3.57
C LEU A 60 -20.73 19.62 -4.57
N ALA A 61 -19.47 20.02 -4.42
CA ALA A 61 -18.38 19.50 -5.26
C ALA A 61 -17.96 18.06 -4.89
N LEU A 62 -18.41 17.52 -3.75
CA LEU A 62 -17.95 16.27 -3.13
C LEU A 62 -19.08 15.26 -2.88
N ASP A 63 -20.27 15.52 -3.43
CA ASP A 63 -21.45 14.68 -3.25
C ASP A 63 -21.51 13.48 -4.23
N GLY A 64 -20.64 13.48 -5.24
CA GLY A 64 -20.57 12.45 -6.28
C GLY A 64 -21.62 12.64 -7.39
N ASN A 65 -22.17 13.84 -7.54
CA ASN A 65 -23.12 14.19 -8.59
C ASN A 65 -22.56 15.33 -9.47
N ASP A 66 -22.31 15.02 -10.74
CA ASP A 66 -21.76 15.98 -11.71
C ASP A 66 -22.79 17.07 -12.14
N GLU A 67 -24.06 16.96 -11.72
CA GLU A 67 -25.12 17.93 -12.02
C GLU A 67 -25.18 19.09 -11.01
N THR A 68 -24.91 18.81 -9.73
CA THR A 68 -24.82 19.81 -8.66
C THR A 68 -23.44 20.44 -8.66
N CYS A 69 -23.34 21.73 -8.34
CA CYS A 69 -22.04 22.39 -8.30
C CYS A 69 -21.92 23.38 -7.15
N SER A 70 -20.71 23.47 -6.62
CA SER A 70 -20.29 24.54 -5.72
C SER A 70 -19.92 25.78 -6.52
N PHE A 71 -20.14 26.96 -5.93
CA PHE A 71 -19.84 28.24 -6.58
C PHE A 71 -19.35 29.26 -5.56
N THR A 72 -18.20 29.88 -5.81
CA THR A 72 -17.76 31.09 -5.07
C THR A 72 -18.50 32.33 -5.56
N HIS A 73 -18.54 33.38 -4.76
CA HIS A 73 -19.03 34.69 -5.23
C HIS A 73 -18.12 35.28 -6.32
N SER A 74 -18.74 35.86 -7.35
CA SER A 74 -18.08 36.51 -8.48
C SER A 74 -17.36 37.78 -8.03
N THR A 75 -16.02 37.76 -7.97
CA THR A 75 -15.20 38.91 -7.56
C THR A 75 -13.86 38.95 -8.30
N TRP A 76 -13.14 40.07 -8.17
CA TRP A 76 -11.74 40.20 -8.61
C TRP A 76 -10.73 39.59 -7.63
N HIS A 77 -11.18 39.21 -6.43
CA HIS A 77 -10.31 38.57 -5.44
C HIS A 77 -10.11 37.10 -5.81
N PRO A 78 -9.02 36.46 -5.35
CA PRO A 78 -8.81 35.03 -5.56
C PRO A 78 -10.01 34.22 -5.05
N ARG A 79 -10.51 33.33 -5.91
CA ARG A 79 -11.62 32.42 -5.58
C ARG A 79 -11.00 31.11 -5.14
N LEU A 80 -11.37 30.68 -3.95
CA LEU A 80 -10.82 29.54 -3.26
C LEU A 80 -11.92 28.54 -2.98
N TRP A 81 -11.66 27.29 -3.30
CA TRP A 81 -12.37 26.14 -2.76
C TRP A 81 -11.37 25.22 -2.07
N SER A 82 -11.76 24.58 -0.98
CA SER A 82 -10.89 23.67 -0.24
C SER A 82 -11.66 22.57 0.47
N VAL A 83 -11.01 21.43 0.68
CA VAL A 83 -11.54 20.30 1.45
C VAL A 83 -10.58 19.93 2.57
N ALA A 84 -11.13 19.62 3.74
CA ALA A 84 -10.42 19.00 4.84
C ALA A 84 -10.53 17.48 4.70
N LEU A 85 -9.41 16.80 4.41
CA LEU A 85 -9.34 15.34 4.32
C LEU A 85 -9.51 14.65 5.69
N LEU A 86 -9.49 15.46 6.77
CA LEU A 86 -9.57 15.10 8.18
C LEU A 86 -8.31 14.40 8.70
N GLU A 87 -7.72 13.55 7.89
CA GLU A 87 -6.47 12.83 8.11
C GLU A 87 -5.41 13.23 7.09
N GLU A 88 -4.15 12.94 7.40
CA GLU A 88 -3.06 13.22 6.47
C GLU A 88 -3.00 12.12 5.41
N MET A 89 -3.27 12.49 4.15
CA MET A 89 -3.35 11.55 3.04
C MET A 89 -2.29 11.87 1.98
N THR A 90 -1.88 10.86 1.22
CA THR A 90 -1.10 11.06 0.00
C THR A 90 -2.04 11.25 -1.19
N VAL A 91 -2.01 12.42 -1.81
CA VAL A 91 -2.78 12.80 -2.99
C VAL A 91 -1.97 12.49 -4.25
N SER A 92 -2.48 11.62 -5.12
CA SER A 92 -1.82 11.27 -6.38
C SER A 92 -2.38 12.07 -7.55
N THR A 93 -3.71 12.05 -7.73
CA THR A 93 -4.41 12.69 -8.84
C THR A 93 -5.69 13.34 -8.33
N LEU A 94 -6.12 14.42 -8.97
CA LEU A 94 -7.46 14.99 -8.79
C LEU A 94 -8.24 14.84 -10.10
N LYS A 95 -9.53 14.57 -10.00
CA LYS A 95 -10.49 14.77 -11.11
C LYS A 95 -11.33 15.99 -10.77
N ILE A 96 -11.34 16.98 -11.66
CA ILE A 96 -12.14 18.19 -11.51
C ILE A 96 -13.12 18.32 -12.68
N VAL A 97 -14.39 18.55 -12.38
CA VAL A 97 -15.43 18.90 -13.36
C VAL A 97 -15.91 20.30 -13.04
N PHE A 98 -15.74 21.23 -13.98
CA PHE A 98 -16.20 22.61 -13.83
C PHE A 98 -17.67 22.75 -14.23
N GLY A 99 -18.41 23.62 -13.54
CA GLY A 99 -19.78 23.97 -13.93
C GLY A 99 -19.85 25.13 -14.93
N THR A 100 -18.78 25.90 -15.07
CA THR A 100 -18.65 27.00 -16.02
C THR A 100 -17.32 26.92 -16.74
N SER A 101 -17.30 27.22 -18.04
CA SER A 101 -16.06 27.25 -18.80
C SER A 101 -15.21 28.45 -18.36
N LEU A 102 -13.90 28.22 -18.24
CA LEU A 102 -12.93 29.25 -17.90
C LEU A 102 -11.98 29.45 -19.09
N LYS A 103 -11.80 30.69 -19.53
CA LYS A 103 -10.91 31.09 -20.63
C LYS A 103 -9.60 31.61 -20.07
N GLU A 104 -8.47 31.09 -20.58
CA GLU A 104 -7.11 31.48 -20.19
C GLU A 104 -6.91 31.67 -18.67
N ALA A 105 -7.50 30.76 -17.89
CA ALA A 105 -7.54 30.90 -16.43
C ALA A 105 -6.30 30.28 -15.78
N GLN A 106 -5.71 30.97 -14.82
CA GLN A 106 -4.68 30.41 -13.97
C GLN A 106 -5.31 29.66 -12.79
N LEU A 107 -5.05 28.35 -12.71
CA LEU A 107 -5.52 27.49 -11.64
C LEU A 107 -4.33 26.95 -10.84
N GLU A 108 -4.39 27.03 -9.52
CA GLU A 108 -3.41 26.43 -8.61
C GLU A 108 -4.08 25.39 -7.72
N VAL A 109 -3.47 24.22 -7.60
CA VAL A 109 -3.85 23.18 -6.64
C VAL A 109 -2.76 23.08 -5.58
N ARG A 110 -3.17 23.14 -4.31
CA ARG A 110 -2.28 23.07 -3.15
C ARG A 110 -2.63 21.89 -2.26
N VAL A 111 -1.62 21.27 -1.68
CA VAL A 111 -1.74 20.16 -0.74
C VAL A 111 -0.84 20.44 0.46
N GLY A 112 -1.34 20.23 1.67
CA GLY A 112 -0.54 20.35 2.89
C GLY A 112 -1.34 20.30 4.18
N ASN A 113 -0.70 20.67 5.29
CA ASN A 113 -1.25 20.54 6.65
C ASN A 113 -1.64 21.88 7.29
N SER A 114 -1.30 23.01 6.65
CA SER A 114 -1.53 24.35 7.19
C SER A 114 -2.98 24.79 7.01
N HIS A 115 -3.49 25.49 8.03
CA HIS A 115 -4.74 26.24 7.98
C HIS A 115 -4.43 27.73 8.22
N PRO A 116 -4.80 28.67 7.32
CA PRO A 116 -5.64 28.47 6.14
C PRO A 116 -4.93 27.67 5.02
N PRO A 117 -5.69 26.92 4.19
CA PRO A 117 -5.11 26.09 3.13
C PRO A 117 -4.25 26.84 2.11
N ALA A 118 -4.42 28.16 1.99
CA ALA A 118 -3.64 29.02 1.10
C ALA A 118 -2.14 29.05 1.40
N LEU A 119 -1.74 28.68 2.63
CA LEU A 119 -0.33 28.61 3.03
C LEU A 119 0.34 27.29 2.64
N ASN A 120 -0.41 26.33 2.10
CA ASN A 120 0.13 25.05 1.65
C ASN A 120 0.89 25.20 0.33
N GLN A 121 1.81 24.26 0.10
CA GLN A 121 2.63 24.23 -1.11
C GLN A 121 1.78 23.91 -2.34
N ILE A 122 2.17 24.47 -3.48
CA ILE A 122 1.55 24.19 -4.79
C ILE A 122 2.01 22.79 -5.22
N CYS A 123 1.07 21.87 -5.43
CA CYS A 123 1.38 20.56 -6.03
C CYS A 123 1.29 20.62 -7.56
N TRP A 124 0.47 21.53 -8.09
CA TRP A 124 0.23 21.71 -9.52
C TRP A 124 -0.30 23.13 -9.80
N SER A 125 0.11 23.72 -10.92
CA SER A 125 -0.42 24.98 -11.43
C SER A 125 -0.33 25.00 -12.94
N ASP A 126 -1.30 25.61 -13.60
CA ASP A 126 -1.33 25.76 -15.07
C ASP A 126 -2.21 26.96 -15.46
N THR A 127 -1.99 27.46 -16.66
CA THR A 127 -2.80 28.55 -17.25
C THR A 127 -3.30 28.08 -18.61
N LYS A 128 -4.61 27.81 -18.71
CA LYS A 128 -5.26 27.33 -19.94
C LYS A 128 -6.77 27.49 -19.91
N ASP A 129 -7.41 27.07 -20.99
CA ASP A 129 -8.86 26.91 -21.06
C ASP A 129 -9.30 25.67 -20.30
N PHE A 130 -10.36 25.81 -19.50
CA PHE A 130 -11.04 24.71 -18.82
C PHE A 130 -12.49 24.63 -19.29
N GLU A 131 -12.83 23.54 -19.96
CA GLU A 131 -14.18 23.30 -20.48
C GLU A 131 -15.14 22.86 -19.36
N THR A 132 -16.38 23.36 -19.40
CA THR A 132 -17.46 22.94 -18.51
C THR A 132 -17.91 21.51 -18.79
N LYS A 133 -18.35 20.79 -17.74
CA LYS A 133 -18.89 19.42 -17.81
C LYS A 133 -17.94 18.37 -18.42
N VAL A 134 -16.65 18.68 -18.53
CA VAL A 134 -15.59 17.74 -18.95
C VAL A 134 -14.69 17.42 -17.76
N PRO A 135 -14.32 16.14 -17.53
CA PRO A 135 -13.40 15.78 -16.45
C PRO A 135 -11.96 16.16 -16.79
N HIS A 136 -11.35 16.98 -15.95
CA HIS A 136 -9.94 17.37 -16.00
C HIS A 136 -9.15 16.60 -14.95
N TYR A 137 -8.15 15.83 -15.39
CA TYR A 137 -7.28 15.08 -14.49
C TYR A 137 -5.99 15.85 -14.22
N ILE A 138 -5.70 16.09 -12.94
CA ILE A 138 -4.53 16.82 -12.47
C ILE A 138 -3.66 15.88 -11.66
N LYS A 139 -2.41 15.69 -12.09
CA LYS A 139 -1.42 14.94 -11.32
C LYS A 139 -0.62 15.89 -10.44
N CYS A 140 -0.64 15.68 -9.12
CA CYS A 140 0.21 16.43 -8.20
C CYS A 140 1.67 15.98 -8.38
N ASN A 141 2.59 16.93 -8.48
CA ASN A 141 4.03 16.66 -8.57
C ASN A 141 4.70 16.80 -7.19
N GLU A 142 5.85 16.14 -7.03
CA GLU A 142 6.71 16.39 -5.87
C GLU A 142 7.18 17.87 -5.86
N PRO A 143 7.37 18.50 -4.69
CA PRO A 143 7.55 17.86 -3.37
C PRO A 143 6.29 17.70 -2.51
N SER A 144 5.13 18.25 -2.90
CA SER A 144 3.95 18.30 -2.02
C SER A 144 2.80 17.41 -2.51
N THR A 145 2.81 16.16 -2.09
CA THR A 145 1.74 15.19 -2.34
C THR A 145 1.06 14.72 -1.07
N ARG A 146 1.48 15.17 0.12
CA ARG A 146 0.94 14.70 1.40
C ARG A 146 0.37 15.85 2.22
N GLY A 147 -0.84 15.68 2.74
CA GLY A 147 -1.47 16.71 3.55
C GLY A 147 -2.88 16.38 4.04
N ARG A 148 -3.39 17.19 4.96
CA ARG A 148 -4.76 17.17 5.50
C ARG A 148 -5.73 18.07 4.74
N TYR A 149 -5.22 18.95 3.89
CA TYR A 149 -6.02 19.89 3.11
C TYR A 149 -5.61 19.85 1.65
N VAL A 150 -6.63 19.93 0.79
CA VAL A 150 -6.48 20.19 -0.64
C VAL A 150 -7.26 21.46 -0.96
N SER A 151 -6.65 22.38 -1.71
CA SER A 151 -7.31 23.60 -2.14
C SER A 151 -7.09 23.93 -3.60
N ILE A 152 -8.13 24.45 -4.24
CA ILE A 152 -8.17 24.88 -5.63
C ILE A 152 -8.35 26.40 -5.64
N HIS A 153 -7.41 27.08 -6.27
CA HIS A 153 -7.36 28.54 -6.32
C HIS A 153 -7.48 28.98 -7.77
N LEU A 154 -8.51 29.78 -8.04
CA LEU A 154 -8.68 30.43 -9.34
C LEU A 154 -8.14 31.85 -9.27
N ARG A 155 -7.03 32.08 -9.99
CA ARG A 155 -6.36 33.37 -10.17
C ARG A 155 -6.61 33.90 -11.58
N SER A 156 -7.87 34.03 -11.97
CA SER A 156 -8.21 34.67 -13.25
C SER A 156 -8.50 36.16 -13.05
N VAL A 157 -8.16 36.95 -14.07
CA VAL A 157 -8.43 38.39 -14.15
C VAL A 157 -9.92 38.66 -14.27
N GLU A 158 -10.72 37.73 -14.79
CA GLU A 158 -12.17 37.92 -14.92
C GLU A 158 -12.93 37.69 -13.60
N ARG A 159 -14.08 38.36 -13.43
CA ARG A 159 -14.99 38.17 -12.29
C ARG A 159 -15.74 36.82 -12.32
N THR A 160 -15.23 35.82 -13.02
CA THR A 160 -15.86 34.51 -13.15
C THR A 160 -15.81 33.75 -11.81
N PRO A 161 -16.93 33.22 -11.32
CA PRO A 161 -16.93 32.42 -10.10
C PRO A 161 -16.17 31.11 -10.33
N LEU A 162 -15.53 30.58 -9.29
CA LEU A 162 -15.03 29.21 -9.31
C LEU A 162 -16.23 28.27 -9.12
N SER A 163 -16.65 27.65 -10.23
CA SER A 163 -17.72 26.67 -10.26
C SER A 163 -17.16 25.25 -10.38
N LEU A 164 -17.37 24.43 -9.35
CA LEU A 164 -16.87 23.05 -9.30
C LEU A 164 -18.05 22.11 -9.04
N CYS A 165 -18.37 21.25 -10.01
CA CYS A 165 -19.41 20.23 -9.87
C CYS A 165 -18.85 18.96 -9.22
N THR A 166 -17.63 18.59 -9.57
CA THR A 166 -17.01 17.37 -9.06
C THR A 166 -15.56 17.64 -8.75
N VAL A 167 -15.13 17.28 -7.55
CA VAL A 167 -13.73 17.25 -7.14
C VAL A 167 -13.49 15.92 -6.45
N GLU A 168 -12.88 14.98 -7.16
CA GLU A 168 -12.42 13.74 -6.55
C GLU A 168 -10.93 13.89 -6.22
N VAL A 169 -10.55 13.54 -4.99
CA VAL A 169 -9.15 13.55 -4.56
C VAL A 169 -8.71 12.10 -4.45
N HIS A 170 -7.89 11.65 -5.41
CA HIS A 170 -7.49 10.26 -5.49
C HIS A 170 -6.24 9.98 -4.65
N SER A 171 -6.32 8.89 -3.89
CA SER A 171 -5.22 8.36 -3.11
C SER A 171 -5.02 6.87 -3.37
N GLU A 172 -3.77 6.48 -3.61
CA GLU A 172 -3.35 5.08 -3.72
C GLU A 172 -3.19 4.40 -2.35
N SER A 173 -3.05 5.18 -1.27
CA SER A 173 -2.94 4.68 0.10
C SER A 173 -4.26 4.70 0.87
N GLY A 174 -5.35 5.16 0.23
CA GLY A 174 -6.67 5.14 0.84
C GLY A 174 -7.18 3.71 1.04
N VAL A 175 -7.50 3.34 2.28
CA VAL A 175 -8.04 2.03 2.63
C VAL A 175 -9.56 2.10 2.71
N ALA A 176 -10.28 1.26 1.99
CA ALA A 176 -11.74 1.21 2.05
C ALA A 176 -12.21 0.63 3.41
N PRO A 177 -13.31 1.13 4.00
CA PRO A 177 -13.90 0.52 5.19
C PRO A 177 -14.16 -0.98 4.99
N GLU A 178 -14.63 -1.41 3.82
CA GLU A 178 -14.87 -2.82 3.48
C GLU A 178 -13.61 -3.70 3.50
N ASP A 179 -12.43 -3.08 3.41
CA ASP A 179 -11.15 -3.76 3.47
C ASP A 179 -10.61 -3.85 4.88
N ALA A 180 -10.77 -2.79 5.68
CA ALA A 180 -10.19 -2.71 7.02
C ALA A 180 -11.14 -3.16 8.14
N CYS A 181 -12.43 -2.87 8.00
CA CYS A 181 -13.40 -3.02 9.09
C CYS A 181 -13.98 -4.44 9.14
N PRO A 182 -14.51 -4.87 10.31
CA PRO A 182 -15.27 -6.10 10.40
C PRO A 182 -16.38 -6.13 9.34
N ASN A 183 -16.71 -7.32 8.83
CA ASN A 183 -17.88 -7.45 7.99
C ASN A 183 -19.13 -7.29 8.86
N LEU A 184 -19.55 -6.04 8.98
CA LEU A 184 -20.70 -5.59 9.74
C LEU A 184 -22.02 -5.89 9.01
N THR A 185 -21.95 -6.30 7.74
CA THR A 185 -23.10 -6.81 6.99
C THR A 185 -23.40 -8.25 7.43
N GLY A 186 -24.20 -8.38 8.48
CA GLY A 186 -24.72 -9.68 8.90
C GLY A 186 -25.73 -10.24 7.89
N GLU A 187 -25.78 -11.57 7.79
CA GLU A 187 -26.66 -12.41 6.95
C GLU A 187 -28.18 -12.23 7.16
N LYS A 188 -28.63 -11.09 7.68
CA LYS A 188 -30.04 -10.67 7.77
C LYS A 188 -30.19 -9.18 7.46
N GLY A 189 -30.15 -8.84 6.17
CA GLY A 189 -31.09 -7.89 5.59
C GLY A 189 -31.03 -6.39 5.93
N ASP A 190 -29.95 -5.84 6.49
CA ASP A 190 -29.89 -4.39 6.82
C ASP A 190 -28.78 -3.62 6.07
N VAL A 191 -28.41 -4.08 4.87
CA VAL A 191 -27.38 -3.49 3.99
C VAL A 191 -27.65 -2.02 3.63
N ASN A 192 -28.89 -1.54 3.82
CA ASN A 192 -29.29 -0.17 3.46
C ASN A 192 -29.32 0.82 4.64
N ASN A 193 -29.04 0.38 5.87
CA ASN A 193 -29.37 1.15 7.08
C ASN A 193 -28.14 1.53 7.95
N THR A 194 -26.93 1.33 7.44
CA THR A 194 -25.69 1.72 8.12
C THR A 194 -24.67 2.31 7.14
N VAL A 195 -23.93 3.32 7.58
CA VAL A 195 -22.76 3.87 6.85
C VAL A 195 -21.52 3.67 7.70
N VAL A 196 -20.49 3.01 7.15
CA VAL A 196 -19.22 2.75 7.85
C VAL A 196 -18.12 3.62 7.27
N GLU A 197 -17.35 4.27 8.13
CA GLU A 197 -16.18 5.06 7.75
C GLU A 197 -14.96 4.70 8.58
N LEU A 198 -13.79 4.79 7.96
CA LEU A 198 -12.52 4.68 8.68
C LEU A 198 -12.06 6.09 9.08
N PHE A 199 -11.80 6.30 10.36
CA PHE A 199 -11.32 7.56 10.89
C PHE A 199 -10.34 7.34 12.05
N HIS A 200 -9.11 7.86 11.94
CA HIS A 200 -8.06 7.74 12.95
C HIS A 200 -7.80 6.30 13.41
N GLY A 201 -7.95 5.37 12.47
CA GLY A 201 -7.81 3.94 12.71
C GLY A 201 -8.90 3.31 13.57
N LYS A 202 -10.10 3.90 13.54
CA LYS A 202 -11.34 3.33 14.07
C LYS A 202 -12.34 3.19 12.94
N CYS A 203 -13.09 2.10 12.95
CA CYS A 203 -14.23 1.89 12.08
C CYS A 203 -15.47 2.47 12.77
N ILE A 204 -15.98 3.57 12.26
CA ILE A 204 -17.14 4.28 12.80
C ILE A 204 -18.36 3.89 11.97
N GLU A 205 -19.36 3.31 12.61
CA GLU A 205 -20.61 2.89 11.98
C GLU A 205 -21.75 3.78 12.44
N PHE A 206 -22.37 4.47 11.48
CA PHE A 206 -23.55 5.30 11.68
C PHE A 206 -24.80 4.49 11.32
N HIS A 207 -25.68 4.26 12.28
CA HIS A 207 -26.98 3.63 12.01
C HIS A 207 -27.95 4.67 11.45
N THR A 208 -28.21 4.63 10.14
CA THR A 208 -29.00 5.63 9.41
C THR A 208 -30.50 5.38 9.48
N ALA A 209 -30.95 4.16 9.80
CA ALA A 209 -32.36 3.87 10.07
C ALA A 209 -32.93 4.81 11.14
N GLU A 210 -34.16 5.31 10.95
CA GLU A 210 -34.88 6.24 11.85
C GLU A 210 -35.17 5.69 13.26
N ARG A 211 -34.60 4.55 13.62
CA ARG A 211 -34.68 3.97 14.96
C ARG A 211 -33.85 4.79 15.94
N ARG A 212 -34.50 5.19 17.03
CA ARG A 212 -33.89 5.89 18.16
C ARG A 212 -34.11 5.05 19.42
N VAL A 213 -33.07 4.86 20.21
CA VAL A 213 -33.10 3.92 21.35
C VAL A 213 -32.47 4.52 22.62
N PRO A 214 -32.84 4.06 23.82
CA PRO A 214 -32.17 4.43 25.07
C PRO A 214 -30.70 4.02 25.09
N LEU A 215 -29.89 4.64 25.97
CA LEU A 215 -28.43 4.43 26.01
C LEU A 215 -28.03 2.95 26.19
N ASN A 216 -28.71 2.23 27.09
CA ASN A 216 -28.38 0.82 27.36
C ASN A 216 -28.61 -0.06 26.11
N GLU A 217 -29.68 0.20 25.37
CA GLU A 217 -29.95 -0.50 24.13
C GLU A 217 -28.93 -0.11 23.04
N ALA A 218 -28.54 1.17 22.97
CA ALA A 218 -27.49 1.62 22.05
C ALA A 218 -26.13 0.92 22.30
N ARG A 219 -25.75 0.73 23.57
CA ARG A 219 -24.54 -0.03 23.93
C ARG A 219 -24.62 -1.48 23.49
N ASN A 220 -25.73 -2.15 23.81
CA ASN A 220 -25.94 -3.55 23.41
C ASN A 220 -25.86 -3.73 21.89
N ILE A 221 -26.45 -2.82 21.09
CA ILE A 221 -26.38 -2.85 19.62
C ILE A 221 -24.92 -2.89 19.11
N CYS A 222 -24.02 -2.15 19.75
CA CYS A 222 -22.61 -2.12 19.36
C CYS A 222 -21.82 -3.31 19.93
N GLU A 223 -22.03 -3.65 21.20
CA GLU A 223 -21.31 -4.70 21.93
C GLU A 223 -21.61 -6.10 21.39
N ASP A 224 -22.87 -6.38 21.03
CA ASP A 224 -23.30 -7.66 20.43
C ASP A 224 -22.57 -7.99 19.12
N ARG A 225 -21.97 -6.98 18.47
CA ARG A 225 -21.23 -7.09 17.21
C ARG A 225 -19.71 -6.99 17.40
N GLY A 226 -19.24 -7.04 18.65
CA GLY A 226 -17.83 -6.95 19.01
C GLY A 226 -17.26 -5.52 18.92
N GLY A 227 -18.15 -4.52 18.90
CA GLY A 227 -17.80 -3.11 18.95
C GLY A 227 -18.15 -2.49 20.29
N ARG A 228 -18.29 -1.17 20.29
CA ARG A 228 -18.74 -0.37 21.43
C ARG A 228 -19.37 0.91 20.95
N LEU A 229 -20.08 1.59 21.82
CA LEU A 229 -20.62 2.91 21.51
C LEU A 229 -19.49 3.93 21.27
N VAL A 230 -19.70 4.87 20.35
CA VAL A 230 -18.66 5.82 19.92
C VAL A 230 -18.28 6.79 21.04
N GLY A 231 -16.99 7.10 21.16
CA GLY A 231 -16.50 8.10 22.12
C GLY A 231 -15.12 7.76 22.69
N ARG A 232 -14.98 6.58 23.31
CA ARG A 232 -13.72 6.18 23.95
C ARG A 232 -12.57 6.12 22.94
N GLY A 233 -11.49 6.86 23.20
CA GLY A 233 -10.30 6.91 22.34
C GLY A 233 -10.37 7.93 21.19
N LEU A 234 -11.48 8.65 21.03
CA LEU A 234 -11.58 9.76 20.07
C LEU A 234 -11.10 11.07 20.71
N LYS A 235 -10.15 11.73 20.03
CA LYS A 235 -9.70 13.08 20.43
C LYS A 235 -10.74 14.14 20.04
N ARG A 236 -10.56 15.39 20.49
CA ARG A 236 -11.44 16.54 20.16
C ARG A 236 -11.76 16.67 18.67
N HIS A 237 -10.78 16.47 17.78
CA HIS A 237 -10.98 16.50 16.33
C HIS A 237 -11.93 15.40 15.82
N GLY A 238 -11.99 14.26 16.50
CA GLY A 238 -12.94 13.18 16.20
C GLY A 238 -14.38 13.58 16.47
N LEU A 239 -14.64 14.38 17.52
CA LEU A 239 -16.00 14.89 17.78
C LEU A 239 -16.49 15.83 16.68
N HIS A 240 -15.63 16.70 16.17
CA HIS A 240 -15.98 17.55 15.03
C HIS A 240 -16.30 16.72 13.78
N PHE A 241 -15.53 15.67 13.52
CA PHE A 241 -15.82 14.73 12.44
C PHE A 241 -17.18 14.04 12.64
N LEU A 242 -17.44 13.47 13.82
CA LEU A 242 -18.69 12.80 14.13
C LEU A 242 -19.89 13.74 14.00
N ALA A 243 -19.83 14.93 14.60
CA ALA A 243 -20.91 15.92 14.53
C ALA A 243 -21.18 16.34 13.08
N TRP A 244 -20.13 16.57 12.30
CA TRP A 244 -20.26 16.92 10.89
C TRP A 244 -20.87 15.78 10.07
N ARG A 245 -20.41 14.55 10.26
CA ARG A 245 -20.91 13.40 9.49
C ARG A 245 -22.34 13.04 9.91
N ALA A 246 -22.65 13.11 11.20
CA ALA A 246 -23.99 12.96 11.73
C ALA A 246 -24.94 14.04 11.19
N ALA A 247 -24.51 15.30 11.03
CA ALA A 247 -25.34 16.34 10.41
C ALA A 247 -25.79 15.95 9.00
N LYS A 248 -24.90 15.31 8.23
CA LYS A 248 -25.21 14.86 6.87
C LYS A 248 -26.10 13.62 6.84
N LEU A 249 -25.94 12.70 7.79
CA LEU A 249 -26.66 11.41 7.80
C LEU A 249 -27.96 11.43 8.61
N PHE A 250 -27.99 12.18 9.71
CA PHE A 250 -29.07 12.22 10.69
C PHE A 250 -29.82 13.56 10.72
N GLY A 251 -29.41 14.54 9.90
CA GLY A 251 -30.05 15.85 9.81
C GLY A 251 -29.81 16.69 11.06
N GLN A 252 -30.79 16.75 11.96
CA GLN A 252 -30.72 17.43 13.27
C GLN A 252 -30.76 16.45 14.45
N ASP A 253 -30.92 15.15 14.20
CA ASP A 253 -31.07 14.16 15.26
C ASP A 253 -29.74 13.96 16.01
N PRO A 254 -29.74 14.01 17.36
CA PRO A 254 -28.57 13.71 18.15
C PRO A 254 -28.30 12.20 18.24
N PHE A 255 -27.06 11.86 18.57
CA PHE A 255 -26.59 10.49 18.77
C PHE A 255 -25.87 10.32 20.11
N TRP A 256 -25.90 9.09 20.63
CA TRP A 256 -25.27 8.73 21.89
C TRP A 256 -23.74 8.76 21.83
N LEU A 257 -23.12 9.24 22.91
CA LEU A 257 -21.68 9.21 23.15
C LEU A 257 -21.34 8.38 24.40
N ASP A 258 -20.29 7.58 24.31
CA ASP A 258 -19.81 6.73 25.40
C ASP A 258 -18.80 7.47 26.30
N ALA A 259 -19.29 8.45 27.04
CA ALA A 259 -18.51 9.24 28.00
C ALA A 259 -18.75 8.76 29.44
N SER A 260 -17.75 8.93 30.31
CA SER A 260 -17.82 8.59 31.74
C SER A 260 -17.50 9.81 32.61
N SER A 261 -18.11 9.89 33.79
CA SER A 261 -17.81 10.92 34.80
C SER A 261 -16.86 10.36 35.83
N ASN A 262 -15.83 11.11 36.19
CA ASN A 262 -15.12 10.90 37.45
C ASN A 262 -15.11 12.22 38.24
N GLN A 263 -15.80 12.26 39.39
CA GLN A 263 -15.89 13.44 40.27
C GLN A 263 -16.30 14.74 39.55
N GLY A 264 -17.29 14.68 38.65
CA GLY A 264 -17.80 15.85 37.92
C GLY A 264 -16.96 16.26 36.70
N VAL A 265 -15.83 15.58 36.46
CA VAL A 265 -15.01 15.75 35.25
C VAL A 265 -15.33 14.64 34.26
N TRP A 266 -15.82 15.04 33.10
CA TRP A 266 -16.19 14.12 32.02
C TRP A 266 -14.97 13.76 31.18
N THR A 267 -14.57 12.49 31.21
CA THR A 267 -13.43 11.96 30.45
C THR A 267 -13.80 10.71 29.67
N TRP A 268 -13.22 10.57 28.48
CA TRP A 268 -13.10 9.28 27.80
C TRP A 268 -12.11 8.42 28.61
N ASP A 269 -12.57 7.33 29.22
CA ASP A 269 -11.71 6.38 29.95
C ASP A 269 -10.43 6.07 29.16
N ASP A 270 -9.26 6.24 29.81
CA ASP A 270 -7.87 6.04 29.35
C ASP A 270 -7.06 7.27 28.87
N SER A 271 -7.52 8.50 29.08
CA SER A 271 -6.73 9.69 28.73
C SER A 271 -6.05 10.32 29.96
N GLN A 272 -4.71 10.33 29.95
CA GLN A 272 -3.89 11.28 30.73
C GLN A 272 -3.87 12.68 30.06
N ASP A 273 -4.79 12.98 29.13
CA ASP A 273 -4.81 14.21 28.34
C ASP A 273 -5.76 15.25 28.96
N PRO A 274 -5.23 16.31 29.61
CA PRO A 274 -6.03 17.35 30.25
C PRO A 274 -6.83 18.23 29.27
N SER A 275 -6.70 18.05 27.94
CA SER A 275 -7.49 18.76 26.93
C SER A 275 -8.93 18.25 26.75
N MET A 276 -9.32 17.26 27.55
CA MET A 276 -10.60 16.55 27.50
C MET A 276 -11.57 16.87 28.63
N GLU A 277 -11.50 18.06 29.23
CA GLU A 277 -12.61 18.52 30.07
C GLU A 277 -13.80 18.89 29.17
N LEU A 278 -14.78 17.99 29.09
CA LEU A 278 -15.94 18.16 28.19
C LEU A 278 -16.99 19.14 28.76
N ALA A 279 -17.08 19.27 30.08
CA ALA A 279 -17.88 20.26 30.82
C ALA A 279 -17.47 20.28 32.31
N ARG A 280 -17.73 21.41 33.01
CA ARG A 280 -17.74 21.52 34.49
C ARG A 280 -19.18 21.72 34.97
N GLU A 281 -19.55 21.09 36.08
CA GLU A 281 -20.90 21.08 36.66
C GLU A 281 -21.45 22.49 36.91
N GLU A 282 -22.61 22.79 36.32
CA GLU A 282 -23.58 23.68 36.98
C GLU A 282 -25.05 23.20 36.87
N GLU A 283 -25.40 22.12 36.16
CA GLU A 283 -26.81 21.71 36.04
C GLU A 283 -27.06 20.18 36.09
N SER A 284 -27.71 19.77 37.19
CA SER A 284 -28.47 18.52 37.43
C SER A 284 -27.71 17.17 37.54
N VAL A 285 -27.99 16.48 38.64
CA VAL A 285 -27.36 15.24 39.12
C VAL A 285 -27.84 13.98 38.39
N ASP A 286 -28.82 14.09 37.47
CA ASP A 286 -29.62 12.93 37.02
C ASP A 286 -29.22 12.31 35.67
N SER A 287 -28.28 12.90 34.92
CA SER A 287 -27.93 12.41 33.57
C SER A 287 -26.44 12.19 33.38
N ARG A 288 -25.97 10.98 33.74
CA ARG A 288 -24.61 10.48 33.40
C ARG A 288 -24.45 10.08 31.93
N CYS A 289 -25.25 10.66 31.05
CA CYS A 289 -25.42 10.22 29.67
C CYS A 289 -25.24 11.42 28.76
N PHE A 290 -24.59 11.21 27.60
CA PHE A 290 -24.16 12.30 26.74
C PHE A 290 -24.56 12.07 25.31
N ALA A 291 -24.93 13.16 24.66
CA ALA A 291 -25.23 13.18 23.25
C ALA A 291 -24.37 14.20 22.52
N ALA A 292 -24.14 13.95 21.25
CA ALA A 292 -23.64 14.94 20.31
C ALA A 292 -24.67 15.17 19.21
N GLY A 293 -24.66 16.38 18.66
CA GLY A 293 -25.54 16.75 17.58
C GLY A 293 -24.86 17.63 16.52
N PRO A 294 -25.58 17.89 15.42
CA PRO A 294 -25.10 18.69 14.28
C PRO A 294 -24.75 20.14 14.63
N THR A 295 -25.45 20.71 15.61
CA THR A 295 -25.34 22.11 16.06
C THR A 295 -24.75 22.26 17.46
N ARG A 296 -24.59 21.14 18.17
CA ARG A 296 -24.16 21.07 19.57
C ARG A 296 -23.10 19.99 19.68
N THR A 297 -21.87 20.35 20.02
CA THR A 297 -20.75 19.41 19.99
C THR A 297 -20.83 18.33 21.07
N PHE A 298 -21.43 18.63 22.23
CA PHE A 298 -21.53 17.71 23.36
C PHE A 298 -22.47 18.27 24.44
N GLU A 299 -23.48 17.51 24.88
CA GLU A 299 -24.39 17.93 25.95
C GLU A 299 -24.87 16.74 26.81
N PRO A 300 -25.20 16.96 28.10
CA PRO A 300 -25.91 15.98 28.92
C PRO A 300 -27.26 15.63 28.30
N ALA A 301 -27.66 14.38 28.40
CA ALA A 301 -28.92 13.87 27.89
C ALA A 301 -29.57 12.89 28.87
N ASN A 302 -30.91 12.81 28.85
CA ASN A 302 -31.63 11.83 29.65
C ASN A 302 -31.37 10.42 29.10
N CYS A 303 -30.79 9.52 29.91
CA CYS A 303 -30.41 8.17 29.51
C CYS A 303 -31.56 7.32 28.92
N ALA A 304 -32.81 7.62 29.27
CA ALA A 304 -34.00 6.97 28.76
C ALA A 304 -34.51 7.54 27.42
N GLN A 305 -33.98 8.68 26.98
CA GLN A 305 -34.33 9.31 25.71
C GLN A 305 -33.92 8.40 24.54
N GLY A 306 -34.76 8.30 23.52
CA GLY A 306 -34.37 7.65 22.27
C GLY A 306 -33.46 8.56 21.45
N LEU A 307 -32.20 8.17 21.23
CA LEU A 307 -31.26 8.85 20.33
C LEU A 307 -30.70 7.90 19.26
N ARG A 308 -30.03 8.48 18.24
CA ARG A 308 -29.35 7.72 17.18
C ARG A 308 -28.14 6.95 17.74
N VAL A 309 -27.78 5.87 17.05
CA VAL A 309 -26.68 4.99 17.46
C VAL A 309 -25.51 5.17 16.51
N VAL A 310 -24.32 5.37 17.09
CA VAL A 310 -23.06 5.36 16.37
C VAL A 310 -22.12 4.41 17.11
N CYS A 311 -21.71 3.36 16.43
CA CYS A 311 -20.81 2.36 16.96
C CYS A 311 -19.36 2.62 16.49
N GLN A 312 -18.40 2.12 17.25
CA GLN A 312 -17.00 2.09 16.86
C GLN A 312 -16.40 0.69 17.03
N PHE A 313 -15.57 0.29 16.07
CA PHE A 313 -14.88 -0.99 16.02
C PHE A 313 -13.39 -0.80 15.73
N GLU A 314 -12.59 -1.78 16.12
CA GLU A 314 -11.19 -1.84 15.71
C GLU A 314 -11.06 -2.45 14.30
N PRO A 315 -10.15 -1.97 13.46
CA PRO A 315 -9.90 -2.56 12.16
C PRO A 315 -9.30 -3.97 12.31
N LEU A 316 -9.67 -4.88 11.40
CA LEU A 316 -9.18 -6.25 11.31
C LEU A 316 -8.02 -6.38 10.31
N SER A 317 -7.94 -5.47 9.34
CA SER A 317 -6.92 -5.48 8.30
C SER A 317 -6.49 -4.06 7.92
N CYS A 318 -5.37 -3.94 7.21
CA CYS A 318 -4.90 -2.67 6.63
C CYS A 318 -5.22 -2.56 5.13
N GLY A 319 -6.11 -3.43 4.64
CA GLY A 319 -6.44 -3.58 3.23
C GLY A 319 -5.29 -4.16 2.39
N THR A 320 -5.36 -3.89 1.09
CA THR A 320 -4.36 -4.35 0.12
C THR A 320 -3.17 -3.41 0.10
N ALA A 321 -1.98 -3.95 0.34
CA ALA A 321 -0.75 -3.16 0.32
C ALA A 321 -0.42 -2.63 -1.09
N PRO A 322 0.13 -1.40 -1.21
CA PRO A 322 0.65 -0.92 -2.49
C PRO A 322 1.80 -1.83 -2.94
N LEU A 323 1.63 -2.47 -4.09
CA LEU A 323 2.64 -3.38 -4.63
C LEU A 323 3.79 -2.57 -5.26
N PRO A 324 5.05 -2.91 -4.96
CA PRO A 324 6.17 -2.27 -5.64
C PRO A 324 6.15 -2.60 -7.14
N LYS A 325 6.64 -1.67 -7.94
CA LYS A 325 6.98 -1.95 -9.34
C LYS A 325 8.01 -3.07 -9.40
N ALA A 326 7.99 -3.87 -10.48
CA ALA A 326 8.90 -5.00 -10.66
C ALA A 326 8.79 -6.09 -9.57
N LEU A 327 7.61 -6.25 -8.95
CA LEU A 327 7.29 -7.37 -8.07
C LEU A 327 6.97 -8.61 -8.93
N ARG A 328 7.56 -9.76 -8.57
CA ARG A 328 7.31 -11.04 -9.25
C ARG A 328 6.18 -11.86 -8.60
N ASP A 329 6.06 -11.78 -7.28
CA ASP A 329 5.08 -12.57 -6.50
C ASP A 329 3.73 -11.86 -6.36
N TRP A 330 2.89 -11.94 -7.40
CA TRP A 330 1.55 -11.35 -7.38
C TRP A 330 0.57 -12.05 -6.41
N ALA A 331 0.85 -13.30 -6.04
CA ALA A 331 -0.03 -14.13 -5.20
C ALA A 331 0.16 -13.93 -3.68
N LEU A 332 1.10 -13.07 -3.25
CA LEU A 332 1.45 -12.89 -1.82
C LEU A 332 0.52 -11.94 -1.05
N PHE A 333 -0.43 -11.28 -1.71
CA PHE A 333 -1.09 -10.11 -1.14
C PHE A 333 -2.61 -10.27 -1.12
N ASP A 334 -3.07 -11.19 -0.28
CA ASP A 334 -4.39 -11.03 0.33
C ASP A 334 -4.34 -9.88 1.37
N LYS A 335 -5.49 -9.41 1.84
CA LYS A 335 -5.58 -8.29 2.80
C LYS A 335 -4.73 -8.57 4.04
N LEU A 336 -3.80 -7.66 4.35
CA LEU A 336 -2.86 -7.87 5.46
C LEU A 336 -3.60 -7.66 6.78
N LYS A 337 -3.72 -8.71 7.59
CA LYS A 337 -4.41 -8.64 8.89
C LYS A 337 -3.57 -7.85 9.89
N VAL A 338 -4.24 -7.21 10.85
CA VAL A 338 -3.56 -6.49 11.93
C VAL A 338 -2.52 -7.36 12.63
N GLY A 339 -1.30 -6.82 12.77
CA GLY A 339 -0.15 -7.49 13.36
C GLY A 339 0.68 -8.32 12.40
N GLN A 340 0.20 -8.59 11.18
CA GLN A 340 1.01 -9.24 10.14
C GLN A 340 2.03 -8.26 9.55
N SER A 341 3.13 -8.82 9.04
CA SER A 341 4.13 -8.07 8.30
C SER A 341 4.61 -8.85 7.09
N LEU A 342 4.96 -8.12 6.04
CA LEU A 342 5.55 -8.67 4.83
C LEU A 342 7.00 -8.19 4.67
N SER A 343 7.88 -9.13 4.37
CA SER A 343 9.30 -8.94 4.05
C SER A 343 9.71 -9.95 2.98
N ASP A 344 10.95 -9.87 2.50
CA ASP A 344 11.58 -10.88 1.65
C ASP A 344 10.81 -11.18 0.33
N ILE A 345 10.21 -10.13 -0.25
CA ILE A 345 9.47 -10.22 -1.50
C ILE A 345 10.38 -10.60 -2.69
N ARG A 346 9.87 -11.37 -3.66
CA ARG A 346 10.62 -11.63 -4.90
C ARG A 346 10.33 -10.56 -5.93
N CYS A 347 11.40 -9.97 -6.46
CA CYS A 347 11.36 -9.00 -7.53
C CYS A 347 11.63 -9.65 -8.90
N GLU A 348 11.32 -8.94 -9.97
CA GLU A 348 11.71 -9.27 -11.34
C GLU A 348 13.23 -9.28 -11.50
N ASP A 349 13.72 -9.96 -12.54
CA ASP A 349 15.15 -10.08 -12.79
C ASP A 349 15.80 -8.71 -13.01
N GLY A 350 16.94 -8.45 -12.35
CA GLY A 350 17.58 -7.14 -12.34
C GLY A 350 17.06 -6.18 -11.26
N PHE A 351 16.15 -6.63 -10.40
CA PHE A 351 15.71 -5.92 -9.19
C PHE A 351 15.87 -6.79 -7.93
N PHE A 352 15.96 -6.13 -6.76
CA PHE A 352 16.01 -6.79 -5.45
C PHE A 352 15.25 -6.03 -4.37
N SER A 353 14.82 -6.73 -3.33
CA SER A 353 14.33 -6.14 -2.08
C SER A 353 15.44 -6.08 -1.03
N SER A 354 15.50 -4.99 -0.26
CA SER A 354 16.38 -4.91 0.92
C SER A 354 15.81 -5.74 2.07
N PRO A 355 16.64 -6.31 2.97
CA PRO A 355 16.17 -6.87 4.24
C PRO A 355 15.42 -5.84 5.11
N ASP A 356 15.75 -4.55 4.96
CA ASP A 356 15.07 -3.45 5.65
C ASP A 356 13.72 -3.07 5.04
N ASP A 357 13.44 -3.50 3.81
CA ASP A 357 12.17 -3.23 3.13
C ASP A 357 11.11 -4.17 3.74
N ARG A 358 10.47 -3.69 4.81
CA ARG A 358 9.42 -4.39 5.55
C ARG A 358 8.15 -3.54 5.60
N LEU A 359 7.01 -4.18 5.42
CA LEU A 359 5.70 -3.56 5.58
C LEU A 359 4.95 -4.23 6.73
N VAL A 360 4.35 -3.45 7.62
CA VAL A 360 3.67 -3.94 8.83
C VAL A 360 2.26 -3.39 8.87
N CYS A 361 1.27 -4.26 9.06
CA CYS A 361 -0.10 -3.84 9.33
C CYS A 361 -0.28 -3.49 10.81
N GLN A 362 -0.49 -2.21 11.10
CA GLN A 362 -0.62 -1.67 12.44
C GLN A 362 -2.04 -1.88 13.00
N LYS A 363 -2.19 -1.82 14.33
CA LYS A 363 -3.48 -1.99 15.02
C LYS A 363 -4.56 -0.97 14.65
N ASN A 364 -4.15 0.19 14.16
CA ASN A 364 -5.02 1.26 13.69
C ASN A 364 -5.40 1.09 12.21
N GLY A 365 -5.15 -0.08 11.59
CA GLY A 365 -5.51 -0.33 10.19
C GLY A 365 -4.65 0.41 9.17
N THR A 366 -3.52 1.01 9.57
CA THR A 366 -2.58 1.64 8.64
C THR A 366 -1.37 0.76 8.36
N LEU A 367 -0.86 0.84 7.14
CA LEU A 367 0.41 0.22 6.78
C LEU A 367 1.58 1.11 7.21
N SER A 368 2.58 0.51 7.83
CA SER A 368 3.84 1.18 8.22
C SER A 368 5.02 0.49 7.55
N GLY A 369 5.97 1.28 7.07
CA GLY A 369 7.11 0.81 6.28
C GLY A 369 6.85 0.88 4.76
N SER A 370 7.69 0.23 3.97
CA SER A 370 7.62 0.29 2.51
C SER A 370 8.28 -0.94 1.92
N LEU A 371 7.68 -1.49 0.86
CA LEU A 371 8.30 -2.51 0.02
C LEU A 371 8.77 -1.87 -1.26
N ARG A 372 10.01 -2.16 -1.66
CA ARG A 372 10.60 -1.61 -2.87
C ARG A 372 11.43 -2.68 -3.56
N CYS A 373 11.19 -2.87 -4.84
CA CYS A 373 12.13 -3.55 -5.73
C CYS A 373 13.07 -2.48 -6.30
N LYS A 374 14.32 -2.50 -5.83
CA LYS A 374 15.37 -1.57 -6.23
C LYS A 374 16.14 -2.19 -7.40
N PRO A 375 16.45 -1.42 -8.45
CA PRO A 375 17.25 -1.96 -9.56
C PRO A 375 18.68 -2.24 -9.06
N PHE A 376 19.28 -3.32 -9.57
CA PHE A 376 20.73 -3.50 -9.43
C PHE A 376 21.47 -2.40 -10.21
N PRO A 377 22.61 -1.88 -9.71
CA PRO A 377 23.35 -0.81 -10.40
C PRO A 377 23.84 -1.18 -11.80
N CYS A 378 24.03 -2.48 -12.07
CA CYS A 378 24.46 -3.02 -13.37
C CYS A 378 23.30 -3.52 -14.24
N GLY A 379 22.04 -3.40 -13.79
CA GLY A 379 20.87 -3.97 -14.46
C GLY A 379 20.78 -5.50 -14.36
N PRO A 380 20.05 -6.16 -15.27
CA PRO A 380 19.89 -7.62 -15.26
C PRO A 380 21.23 -8.36 -15.38
N PRO A 381 21.39 -9.51 -14.71
CA PRO A 381 22.59 -10.33 -14.80
C PRO A 381 22.78 -10.92 -16.21
N PRO A 382 24.02 -11.17 -16.66
CA PRO A 382 24.26 -11.80 -17.97
C PRO A 382 23.58 -13.17 -18.10
N PHE A 383 22.94 -13.44 -19.23
CA PHE A 383 22.33 -14.75 -19.49
C PHE A 383 23.41 -15.82 -19.71
N VAL A 384 23.29 -16.95 -19.00
CA VAL A 384 24.16 -18.12 -19.16
C VAL A 384 23.30 -19.34 -19.45
N GLU A 385 23.46 -19.92 -20.64
CA GLU A 385 22.66 -21.06 -21.09
C GLU A 385 22.85 -22.29 -20.17
N GLY A 386 21.75 -22.92 -19.77
CA GLY A 386 21.80 -24.08 -18.88
C GLY A 386 22.24 -23.74 -17.46
N SER A 387 21.95 -22.52 -17.00
CA SER A 387 22.14 -22.10 -15.62
C SER A 387 20.84 -21.62 -15.00
N SER A 388 20.78 -21.67 -13.67
CA SER A 388 19.88 -20.89 -12.84
C SER A 388 20.67 -19.79 -12.14
N VAL A 389 20.07 -18.61 -12.03
CA VAL A 389 20.67 -17.43 -11.42
C VAL A 389 19.94 -17.11 -10.13
N HIS A 390 20.68 -16.92 -9.04
CA HIS A 390 20.15 -16.52 -7.75
C HIS A 390 20.75 -15.17 -7.33
N MET A 391 19.91 -14.17 -7.19
CA MET A 391 20.32 -12.83 -6.77
C MET A 391 20.85 -12.86 -5.34
N ARG A 392 21.96 -12.15 -5.10
CA ARG A 392 22.61 -11.97 -3.79
C ARG A 392 22.76 -10.46 -3.55
N PRO A 393 21.68 -9.78 -3.10
CA PRO A 393 21.69 -8.35 -2.88
C PRO A 393 22.79 -7.88 -1.93
N PRO A 394 23.28 -6.64 -2.05
CA PRO A 394 22.83 -5.62 -3.01
C PRO A 394 23.55 -5.64 -4.37
N ASP A 395 24.65 -6.39 -4.50
CA ASP A 395 25.60 -6.20 -5.61
C ASP A 395 26.12 -7.50 -6.26
N SER A 396 25.63 -8.67 -5.89
CA SER A 396 26.17 -9.94 -6.40
C SER A 396 25.11 -10.91 -6.89
N VAL A 397 25.51 -11.84 -7.74
CA VAL A 397 24.63 -12.88 -8.28
C VAL A 397 25.37 -14.20 -8.34
N LYS A 398 24.67 -15.27 -7.96
CA LYS A 398 25.20 -16.64 -7.94
C LYS A 398 24.61 -17.45 -9.08
N TYR A 399 25.48 -18.01 -9.91
CA TYR A 399 25.13 -18.96 -10.97
C TYR A 399 25.28 -20.39 -10.49
N THR A 400 24.31 -21.22 -10.84
CA THR A 400 24.31 -22.67 -10.67
C THR A 400 23.96 -23.33 -11.98
N CYS A 401 24.79 -24.26 -12.47
CA CYS A 401 24.46 -24.99 -13.70
C CYS A 401 23.36 -26.02 -13.43
N ILE A 402 22.45 -26.19 -14.39
CA ILE A 402 21.43 -27.25 -14.35
C ILE A 402 22.09 -28.64 -14.40
N SER A 403 21.36 -29.68 -13.99
CA SER A 403 21.86 -31.07 -13.94
C SER A 403 22.52 -31.54 -15.25
N GLY A 404 23.64 -32.27 -15.15
CA GLY A 404 24.48 -32.66 -16.30
C GLY A 404 25.42 -31.55 -16.80
N ARG A 405 25.35 -30.39 -16.14
CA ARG A 405 26.16 -29.16 -16.19
C ARG A 405 27.50 -29.17 -15.42
N LEU A 406 28.63 -28.73 -15.96
CA LEU A 406 29.80 -28.29 -15.19
C LEU A 406 29.98 -26.77 -15.29
N LEU A 407 30.19 -26.12 -14.15
CA LEU A 407 30.43 -24.67 -14.07
C LEU A 407 31.91 -24.36 -14.31
N LYS A 408 32.17 -23.50 -15.29
CA LYS A 408 33.50 -22.99 -15.61
C LYS A 408 33.56 -21.49 -15.34
N GLY A 409 34.43 -21.08 -14.40
CA GLY A 409 34.57 -19.69 -13.96
C GLY A 409 34.07 -19.46 -12.54
N ASN A 410 33.81 -18.19 -12.19
CA ASN A 410 33.34 -17.83 -10.85
C ASN A 410 31.83 -18.06 -10.71
N THR A 411 31.44 -18.84 -9.70
CA THR A 411 30.01 -19.06 -9.39
C THR A 411 29.31 -17.80 -8.88
N LEU A 412 30.04 -16.92 -8.21
CA LEU A 412 29.53 -15.65 -7.70
C LEU A 412 30.23 -14.51 -8.45
N ILE A 413 29.45 -13.63 -9.07
CA ILE A 413 29.97 -12.42 -9.72
C ILE A 413 29.39 -11.19 -9.04
N HIS A 414 30.18 -10.11 -9.01
CA HIS A 414 29.80 -8.84 -8.40
C HIS A 414 29.59 -7.77 -9.48
N CYS A 415 28.67 -6.85 -9.20
CA CYS A 415 28.42 -5.65 -9.96
C CYS A 415 29.37 -4.56 -9.49
N ASN A 416 30.13 -3.98 -10.42
CA ASN A 416 30.87 -2.76 -10.14
C ASN A 416 29.93 -1.57 -10.30
N ALA A 417 29.51 -0.99 -9.18
CA ALA A 417 28.57 0.13 -9.15
C ALA A 417 29.11 1.40 -9.83
N SER A 418 30.43 1.63 -9.83
CA SER A 418 31.03 2.81 -10.47
C SER A 418 31.04 2.71 -11.99
N SER A 419 31.20 1.50 -12.54
CA SER A 419 31.20 1.28 -13.98
C SER A 419 29.86 0.77 -14.52
N SER A 420 28.88 0.48 -13.65
CA SER A 420 27.62 -0.19 -14.00
C SER A 420 27.81 -1.46 -14.83
N LEU A 421 28.87 -2.24 -14.55
CA LEU A 421 29.20 -3.47 -15.28
C LEU A 421 29.36 -4.68 -14.35
N TRP A 422 28.81 -5.80 -14.77
CA TRP A 422 29.00 -7.10 -14.11
C TRP A 422 30.40 -7.66 -14.38
N ALA A 423 30.99 -8.33 -13.39
CA ALA A 423 32.16 -9.15 -13.63
C ALA A 423 31.87 -10.30 -14.62
N PRO A 424 32.89 -10.88 -15.30
CA PRO A 424 32.69 -11.91 -16.30
C PRO A 424 31.87 -13.11 -15.79
N ALA A 425 30.76 -13.41 -16.48
CA ALA A 425 29.87 -14.50 -16.12
C ALA A 425 30.49 -15.88 -16.38
N PRO A 426 30.14 -16.91 -15.58
CA PRO A 426 30.62 -18.27 -15.81
C PRO A 426 29.95 -18.91 -17.04
N GLN A 427 30.49 -20.05 -17.46
CA GLN A 427 29.91 -20.88 -18.53
C GLN A 427 29.44 -22.23 -17.97
N CYS A 428 28.33 -22.75 -18.49
CA CYS A 428 27.80 -24.07 -18.14
C CYS A 428 28.01 -25.06 -19.30
N GLU A 429 29.01 -25.90 -19.14
CA GLU A 429 29.44 -26.89 -20.12
C GLU A 429 28.86 -28.25 -19.81
N ARG A 430 28.30 -28.96 -20.81
CA ARG A 430 27.82 -30.33 -20.63
C ARG A 430 28.96 -31.23 -20.17
N VAL A 431 28.69 -32.08 -19.19
CA VAL A 431 29.66 -33.08 -18.69
C VAL A 431 30.18 -33.95 -19.84
N LEU A 432 29.33 -34.33 -20.80
CA LEU A 432 29.75 -35.12 -21.96
C LEU A 432 30.77 -34.40 -22.85
N ASP A 433 30.59 -33.11 -23.11
CA ASP A 433 31.52 -32.32 -23.93
C ASP A 433 32.85 -32.11 -23.21
N PHE A 434 32.79 -31.87 -21.89
CA PHE A 434 33.97 -31.83 -21.03
C PHE A 434 34.75 -33.16 -21.07
N LEU A 435 34.04 -34.29 -20.93
CA LEU A 435 34.64 -35.61 -20.97
C LEU A 435 35.25 -35.89 -22.34
N ALA A 436 34.51 -35.63 -23.43
CA ALA A 436 34.95 -35.85 -24.81
C ALA A 436 36.30 -35.17 -25.13
N ARG A 437 36.49 -33.92 -24.70
CA ARG A 437 37.75 -33.18 -24.92
C ARG A 437 38.88 -33.58 -23.98
N ASN A 438 38.54 -34.18 -22.84
CA ASN A 438 39.51 -34.70 -21.89
C ASN A 438 39.66 -36.22 -22.03
N VAL A 439 39.12 -36.85 -23.08
CA VAL A 439 39.29 -38.29 -23.32
C VAL A 439 40.77 -38.62 -23.39
N ASP A 440 41.58 -37.82 -24.10
CA ASP A 440 43.01 -38.06 -24.24
C ASP A 440 43.79 -37.81 -22.94
N SER A 441 43.40 -36.83 -22.12
CA SER A 441 44.05 -36.54 -20.83
C SER A 441 43.66 -37.57 -19.75
N VAL A 442 42.41 -38.03 -19.76
CA VAL A 442 41.93 -39.12 -18.90
C VAL A 442 42.53 -40.46 -19.36
N GLN A 443 42.62 -40.72 -20.67
CA GLN A 443 43.30 -41.89 -21.21
C GLN A 443 44.80 -41.84 -20.94
N CYS A 444 45.48 -40.70 -21.06
CA CYS A 444 46.90 -40.57 -20.72
C CYS A 444 47.16 -40.75 -19.23
N ALA A 445 46.34 -40.18 -18.34
CA ALA A 445 46.51 -40.39 -16.89
C ALA A 445 46.27 -41.86 -16.48
N VAL A 446 45.35 -42.56 -17.16
CA VAL A 446 45.12 -44.00 -16.98
C VAL A 446 46.25 -44.81 -17.59
N LYS A 447 46.71 -44.46 -18.80
CA LYS A 447 47.78 -45.15 -19.54
C LYS A 447 49.13 -44.99 -18.85
N GLU A 448 49.47 -43.80 -18.35
CA GLU A 448 50.70 -43.52 -17.60
C GLU A 448 50.74 -44.26 -16.26
N ARG A 449 49.60 -44.34 -15.55
CA ARG A 449 49.46 -45.17 -14.35
C ARG A 449 49.54 -46.67 -14.66
N LEU A 450 48.97 -47.12 -15.78
CA LEU A 450 49.08 -48.50 -16.24
C LEU A 450 50.50 -48.86 -16.68
N THR A 451 51.20 -47.99 -17.42
CA THR A 451 52.58 -48.22 -17.87
C THR A 451 53.55 -48.18 -16.71
N ASN A 452 53.41 -47.24 -15.77
CA ASN A 452 54.21 -47.23 -14.54
C ASN A 452 53.93 -48.46 -13.66
N GLY A 453 52.68 -48.94 -13.62
CA GLY A 453 52.32 -50.20 -12.97
C GLY A 453 52.90 -51.44 -13.67
N LEU A 454 52.89 -51.47 -15.00
CA LEU A 454 53.39 -52.57 -15.83
C LEU A 454 54.92 -52.66 -15.84
N GLU A 455 55.64 -51.53 -15.87
CA GLU A 455 57.09 -51.52 -15.71
C GLU A 455 57.51 -52.02 -14.32
N LYS A 456 56.79 -51.59 -13.28
CA LYS A 456 57.01 -52.06 -11.92
C LYS A 456 56.67 -53.56 -11.74
N TYR A 457 55.75 -54.11 -12.53
CA TYR A 457 55.47 -55.55 -12.58
C TYR A 457 56.55 -56.36 -13.32
N ARG A 458 57.16 -55.76 -14.37
CA ARG A 458 58.21 -56.38 -15.19
C ARG A 458 59.54 -56.53 -14.46
N SER A 459 59.77 -55.79 -13.36
CA SER A 459 60.97 -55.90 -12.53
C SER A 459 60.92 -56.99 -11.45
N PHE A 460 59.77 -57.64 -11.23
CA PHE A 460 59.67 -58.76 -10.27
C PHE A 460 60.15 -60.10 -10.86
N PRO A 461 60.80 -61.00 -10.08
CA PRO A 461 61.20 -62.34 -10.53
C PRO A 461 60.00 -63.22 -10.95
N ARG A 462 60.20 -64.15 -11.89
CA ARG A 462 59.13 -64.96 -12.53
C ARG A 462 58.21 -65.71 -11.55
N GLY A 463 58.70 -66.11 -10.38
CA GLY A 463 57.91 -66.80 -9.34
C GLY A 463 56.88 -65.89 -8.62
N THR A 464 57.15 -64.59 -8.52
CA THR A 464 56.29 -63.63 -7.78
C THR A 464 55.18 -63.05 -8.66
N ARG A 465 55.32 -63.17 -9.98
CA ARG A 465 54.37 -62.66 -10.98
C ARG A 465 53.01 -63.39 -10.94
N PHE A 466 53.02 -64.71 -10.69
CA PHE A 466 51.79 -65.52 -10.59
C PHE A 466 50.94 -65.14 -9.36
N GLY A 467 51.56 -64.82 -8.22
CA GLY A 467 50.84 -64.36 -7.03
C GLY A 467 50.20 -62.98 -7.19
N ILE A 468 50.85 -62.08 -7.94
CA ILE A 468 50.35 -60.71 -8.19
C ILE A 468 49.17 -60.73 -9.18
N VAL A 469 49.16 -61.61 -10.18
CA VAL A 469 48.03 -61.76 -11.12
C VAL A 469 46.79 -62.32 -10.43
N ALA A 470 46.95 -63.33 -9.56
CA ALA A 470 45.86 -63.87 -8.76
C ALA A 470 45.31 -62.83 -7.76
N GLY A 471 46.16 -62.01 -7.15
CA GLY A 471 45.76 -60.92 -6.26
C GLY A 471 45.09 -59.74 -6.98
N LEU A 472 45.54 -59.38 -8.18
CA LEU A 472 44.93 -58.32 -8.99
C LEU A 472 43.56 -58.74 -9.55
N LEU A 473 43.37 -60.01 -9.92
CA LEU A 473 42.05 -60.53 -10.32
C LEU A 473 41.05 -60.52 -9.15
N ALA A 474 41.51 -60.83 -7.93
CA ALA A 474 40.70 -60.70 -6.72
C ALA A 474 40.35 -59.23 -6.41
N LEU A 475 41.30 -58.29 -6.58
CA LEU A 475 41.06 -56.86 -6.40
C LEU A 475 40.16 -56.25 -7.49
N VAL A 476 40.26 -56.70 -8.74
CA VAL A 476 39.38 -56.25 -9.84
C VAL A 476 37.94 -56.69 -9.57
N LEU A 477 37.74 -57.91 -9.06
CA LEU A 477 36.43 -58.41 -8.60
C LEU A 477 35.90 -57.66 -7.36
N ILE A 478 36.77 -57.07 -6.53
CA ILE A 478 36.37 -56.22 -5.40
C ILE A 478 36.09 -54.77 -5.85
N THR A 479 36.77 -54.27 -6.89
CA THR A 479 36.59 -52.90 -7.40
C THR A 479 35.38 -52.71 -8.32
N THR A 480 34.77 -53.77 -8.86
CA THR A 480 33.48 -53.67 -9.56
C THR A 480 32.31 -53.30 -8.63
N VAL A 481 32.50 -53.42 -7.31
CA VAL A 481 31.56 -52.96 -6.27
C VAL A 481 31.94 -51.57 -5.71
N GLY A 482 33.13 -51.04 -6.06
CA GLY A 482 33.73 -49.85 -5.44
C GLY A 482 33.76 -48.59 -6.30
N ILE A 483 32.73 -48.32 -7.11
CA ILE A 483 32.57 -47.03 -7.82
C ILE A 483 32.08 -45.94 -6.83
N VAL A 484 32.77 -45.70 -5.71
CA VAL A 484 32.49 -44.53 -4.84
C VAL A 484 33.72 -44.17 -3.99
N LYS A 485 34.58 -43.28 -4.50
CA LYS A 485 35.31 -42.21 -3.77
C LYS A 485 36.56 -41.78 -4.55
N CYS A 486 36.38 -40.77 -5.38
CA CYS A 486 37.45 -39.81 -5.70
C CYS A 486 36.82 -38.43 -5.93
N SER A 487 36.13 -37.94 -4.89
CA SER A 487 36.09 -36.52 -4.59
C SER A 487 36.84 -36.37 -3.28
N TYR A 488 37.59 -35.27 -3.12
CA TYR A 488 38.35 -34.90 -1.92
C TYR A 488 39.80 -35.43 -1.79
N ARG A 489 40.74 -34.87 -2.56
CA ARG A 489 42.09 -34.45 -2.09
C ARG A 489 42.88 -33.71 -3.19
N GLN A 490 42.41 -32.53 -3.57
CA GLN A 490 43.24 -31.49 -4.19
C GLN A 490 43.07 -30.21 -3.38
N LYS A 491 43.69 -30.18 -2.19
CA LYS A 491 43.98 -28.97 -1.40
C LYS A 491 44.85 -29.37 -0.21
N ALA A 492 46.13 -29.65 -0.49
CA ALA A 492 47.24 -29.55 0.46
C ALA A 492 48.54 -29.89 -0.29
N GLY A 493 49.50 -28.97 -0.30
CA GLY A 493 50.88 -29.28 -0.71
C GLY A 493 51.46 -28.38 -1.80
N ASN A 494 51.34 -27.06 -1.62
CA ASN A 494 52.30 -26.10 -2.15
C ASN A 494 53.57 -26.14 -1.26
N LYS A 495 54.76 -25.87 -1.83
CA LYS A 495 56.16 -26.00 -1.32
C LYS A 495 56.87 -27.22 -1.92
N ILE A 496 58.00 -27.11 -2.61
CA ILE A 496 59.03 -26.06 -2.78
C ILE A 496 59.32 -25.91 -4.27
#